data_AF-A0A378N727-F1
#
_entry.id   AF-A0A378N727-F1
#
_cell.length_a   1.000
_cell.length_b   1.000
_cell.length_c   1.000
_cell.angle_alpha   90.00
_cell.angle_beta   90.00
_cell.angle_gamma   90.00
#
_symmetry.space_group_name_H-M   'P 1'
#
loop_
_entity.id
_entity.type
_entity.pdbx_description
1 polymer ?
#
loop_
_entity_poly.entity_id
_entity_poly.type
_entity_poly.pdbx_seq_one_letter_code
_entity_poly.pdbx_strand_id
1 'polypeptide(L)'
;MELQFETLEYQLQAVNATVNLFVGQPNAATEFSLKAQNDMRFVPNLGLQISDEQLQQNLANLQNRQKIDRTLLVEQGKNFTVEMETGTGKTYVYLRTIFELNRQYGWQKFVIVVPSVAIREGVLHTLETTKSHFNTVFDNPSVNQKFEYKSNQTSRLKSFASANHIEILVMNIDAFTKESNVINTVNESGDAPIFYIQQANPIVIIDEPQNMETEIRRNAIESLSPLFTLRYSATHKKCV
;
A
#
# COMPACT_ATOMS: atom_id res chain seq x y z
N MET A 1 -3.95 9.11 28.52
CA MET A 1 -5.36 9.01 28.12
C MET A 1 -5.35 8.28 26.79
N GLU A 2 -5.81 7.04 26.75
CA GLU A 2 -5.87 6.28 25.49
C GLU A 2 -7.04 6.80 24.65
N LEU A 3 -6.77 7.17 23.41
CA LEU A 3 -7.82 7.53 22.45
C LEU A 3 -8.65 6.27 22.14
N GLN A 4 -9.93 6.29 22.48
CA GLN A 4 -10.86 5.26 22.02
C GLN A 4 -11.21 5.54 20.56
N PHE A 5 -10.77 4.68 19.66
CA PHE A 5 -11.13 4.75 18.25
C PHE A 5 -12.46 4.05 18.03
N GLU A 6 -13.50 4.83 17.75
CA GLU A 6 -14.77 4.29 17.28
C GLU A 6 -14.61 3.87 15.81
N THR A 7 -14.99 2.64 15.50
CA THR A 7 -15.02 2.17 14.11
C THR A 7 -16.35 2.54 13.48
N LEU A 8 -16.33 3.44 12.50
CA LEU A 8 -17.55 3.89 11.82
C LEU A 8 -17.91 2.95 10.66
N GLU A 9 -19.19 2.72 10.44
CA GLU A 9 -19.66 1.73 9.45
C GLU A 9 -19.18 2.06 8.03
N TYR A 10 -19.27 3.33 7.61
CA TYR A 10 -18.83 3.75 6.29
C TYR A 10 -17.31 3.55 6.09
N GLN A 11 -16.50 3.63 7.15
CA GLN A 11 -15.07 3.33 7.10
C GLN A 11 -14.85 1.84 6.83
N LEU A 12 -15.60 0.97 7.52
CA LEU A 12 -15.57 -0.47 7.27
C LEU A 12 -16.03 -0.82 5.85
N GLN A 13 -17.06 -0.14 5.34
CA GLN A 13 -17.52 -0.37 3.98
C GLN A 13 -16.43 -0.06 2.94
N ALA A 14 -15.68 1.04 3.13
CA ALA A 14 -14.56 1.39 2.25
C ALA A 14 -13.39 0.37 2.34
N VAL A 15 -13.05 -0.06 3.56
CA VAL A 15 -12.05 -1.11 3.79
C VAL A 15 -12.49 -2.42 3.11
N ASN A 16 -13.72 -2.85 3.36
CA ASN A 16 -14.27 -4.09 2.81
C ASN A 16 -14.40 -4.04 1.29
N ALA A 17 -14.72 -2.89 0.70
CA ALA A 17 -14.73 -2.74 -0.75
C ALA A 17 -13.35 -3.04 -1.35
N THR A 18 -12.28 -2.55 -0.71
CA THR A 18 -10.91 -2.80 -1.15
C THR A 18 -10.50 -4.25 -0.95
N VAL A 19 -10.78 -4.83 0.23
CA VAL A 19 -10.45 -6.22 0.54
C VAL A 19 -11.19 -7.19 -0.40
N ASN A 20 -12.46 -6.92 -0.69
CA ASN A 20 -13.30 -7.79 -1.52
C ASN A 20 -12.92 -7.79 -3.01
N LEU A 21 -12.09 -6.85 -3.45
CA LEU A 21 -11.56 -6.83 -4.81
C LEU A 21 -10.74 -8.11 -5.11
N PHE A 22 -10.10 -8.67 -4.08
CA PHE A 22 -9.19 -9.81 -4.20
C PHE A 22 -9.79 -11.14 -3.75
N VAL A 23 -11.12 -11.25 -3.65
CA VAL A 23 -11.79 -12.51 -3.31
C VAL A 23 -11.33 -13.63 -4.25
N GLY A 24 -10.91 -14.75 -3.66
CA GLY A 24 -10.32 -15.89 -4.37
C GLY A 24 -8.78 -15.94 -4.27
N GLN A 25 -8.12 -14.85 -3.86
CA GLN A 25 -6.68 -14.84 -3.62
C GLN A 25 -6.36 -15.71 -2.38
N PRO A 26 -5.41 -16.66 -2.49
CA PRO A 26 -4.96 -17.44 -1.34
C PRO A 26 -4.15 -16.59 -0.36
N ASN A 27 -4.19 -16.96 0.91
CA ASN A 27 -3.36 -16.33 1.93
C ASN A 27 -1.89 -16.79 1.80
N ALA A 28 -0.98 -15.84 1.63
CA ALA A 28 0.45 -16.09 1.45
C ALA A 28 1.13 -16.69 2.69
N ALA A 29 0.62 -16.45 3.91
CA ALA A 29 1.22 -16.96 5.15
C ALA A 29 1.24 -18.50 5.19
N THR A 30 0.21 -19.13 4.61
CA THR A 30 0.14 -20.58 4.44
C THR A 30 1.14 -21.12 3.41
N GLU A 31 1.51 -20.34 2.40
CA GLU A 31 2.45 -20.75 1.34
C GLU A 31 3.92 -20.49 1.72
N PHE A 32 4.19 -19.38 2.44
CA PHE A 32 5.53 -18.98 2.85
C PHE A 32 6.17 -19.99 3.81
N SER A 33 5.35 -20.61 4.69
CA SER A 33 5.77 -21.67 5.60
C SER A 33 6.40 -22.88 4.88
N LEU A 34 6.07 -23.08 3.59
CA LEU A 34 6.59 -24.19 2.78
C LEU A 34 7.85 -23.79 1.96
N LYS A 35 8.03 -22.51 1.63
CA LYS A 35 9.16 -22.01 0.81
C LYS A 35 10.36 -21.51 1.63
N ALA A 36 10.21 -21.33 2.94
CA ALA A 36 11.26 -20.86 3.87
C ALA A 36 12.45 -21.81 4.07
N GLN A 37 12.51 -22.95 3.35
CA GLN A 37 13.68 -23.84 3.37
C GLN A 37 14.81 -23.41 2.43
N ASN A 38 14.59 -22.43 1.54
CA ASN A 38 15.63 -21.93 0.65
C ASN A 38 15.98 -20.46 0.95
N ASP A 39 17.28 -20.22 0.98
CA ASP A 39 18.02 -18.99 1.26
C ASP A 39 17.51 -17.76 0.46
N MET A 40 16.40 -17.17 0.92
CA MET A 40 15.74 -16.06 0.22
C MET A 40 16.28 -14.71 0.72
N ARG A 41 17.11 -14.07 -0.13
CA ARG A 41 17.59 -12.68 0.04
C ARG A 41 16.45 -11.65 0.15
N PHE A 42 15.26 -11.98 -0.36
CA PHE A 42 14.08 -11.12 -0.37
C PHE A 42 12.82 -11.92 0.01
N VAL A 43 11.88 -11.26 0.67
CA VAL A 43 10.55 -11.77 1.05
C VAL A 43 9.50 -10.89 0.37
N PRO A 44 9.23 -11.11 -0.94
CA PRO A 44 8.22 -10.33 -1.67
C PRO A 44 6.81 -10.69 -1.24
N ASN A 45 5.87 -9.77 -1.49
CA ASN A 45 4.46 -10.14 -1.51
C ASN A 45 4.20 -11.21 -2.56
N LEU A 46 3.37 -12.20 -2.20
CA LEU A 46 2.85 -13.18 -3.16
C LEU A 46 2.10 -12.45 -4.28
N GLY A 47 2.47 -12.73 -5.53
CA GLY A 47 1.75 -12.21 -6.69
C GLY A 47 0.29 -12.67 -6.72
N LEU A 48 -0.55 -11.95 -7.45
CA LEU A 48 -1.95 -12.34 -7.64
C LEU A 48 -2.02 -13.74 -8.28
N GLN A 49 -2.72 -14.65 -7.61
CA GLN A 49 -3.01 -16.01 -8.09
C GLN A 49 -4.42 -16.10 -8.70
N ILE A 50 -5.26 -15.10 -8.46
CA ILE A 50 -6.52 -14.91 -9.21
C ILE A 50 -6.21 -14.40 -10.63
N SER A 51 -6.99 -14.85 -11.60
CA SER A 51 -6.85 -14.38 -12.98
C SER A 51 -7.36 -12.94 -13.13
N ASP A 52 -6.93 -12.25 -14.18
CA ASP A 52 -7.41 -10.91 -14.48
C ASP A 52 -8.93 -10.92 -14.77
N GLU A 53 -9.51 -12.02 -15.31
CA GLU A 53 -10.96 -12.15 -15.44
C GLU A 53 -11.68 -12.21 -14.08
N GLN A 54 -11.14 -12.97 -13.13
CA GLN A 54 -11.72 -13.04 -11.79
C GLN A 54 -11.63 -11.68 -11.08
N LEU A 55 -10.49 -10.99 -11.19
CA LEU A 55 -10.30 -9.65 -10.65
C LEU A 55 -11.27 -8.64 -11.28
N GLN A 56 -11.46 -8.70 -12.59
CA GLN A 56 -12.42 -7.86 -13.32
C GLN A 56 -13.86 -8.13 -12.85
N GLN A 57 -14.21 -9.40 -12.61
CA GLN A 57 -15.53 -9.77 -12.09
C GLN A 57 -15.75 -9.25 -10.66
N ASN A 58 -14.73 -9.35 -9.81
CA ASN A 58 -14.79 -8.80 -8.45
C ASN A 58 -14.99 -7.28 -8.49
N LEU A 59 -14.24 -6.57 -9.34
CA LEU A 59 -14.37 -5.13 -9.55
C LEU A 59 -15.79 -4.75 -10.03
N ALA A 60 -16.29 -5.44 -11.07
CA ALA A 60 -17.62 -5.18 -11.60
C ALA A 60 -18.71 -5.42 -10.55
N ASN A 61 -18.58 -6.46 -9.72
CA ASN A 61 -19.52 -6.74 -8.63
C ASN A 61 -19.55 -5.60 -7.59
N LEU A 62 -18.37 -5.05 -7.24
CA LEU A 62 -18.27 -3.92 -6.33
C LEU A 62 -18.89 -2.65 -6.93
N GLN A 63 -18.55 -2.32 -8.18
CA GLN A 63 -19.09 -1.17 -8.90
C GLN A 63 -20.62 -1.25 -9.03
N ASN A 64 -21.17 -2.41 -9.38
CA ASN A 64 -22.62 -2.61 -9.47
C ASN A 64 -23.31 -2.40 -8.11
N ARG A 65 -22.72 -2.89 -7.01
CA ARG A 65 -23.29 -2.69 -5.65
C ARG A 65 -23.31 -1.22 -5.24
N GLN A 66 -22.27 -0.48 -5.62
CA GLN A 66 -22.15 0.96 -5.32
C GLN A 66 -22.82 1.85 -6.37
N LYS A 67 -23.37 1.28 -7.45
CA LYS A 67 -23.96 1.99 -8.58
C LYS A 67 -22.99 2.96 -9.26
N ILE A 68 -21.73 2.53 -9.38
CA ILE A 68 -20.66 3.26 -10.07
C ILE A 68 -20.50 2.65 -11.47
N ASP A 69 -20.11 3.48 -12.44
CA ASP A 69 -19.80 3.05 -13.79
C ASP A 69 -18.71 1.98 -13.80
N ARG A 70 -18.83 1.04 -14.74
CA ARG A 70 -17.87 -0.05 -14.88
C ARG A 70 -16.59 0.46 -15.51
N THR A 71 -15.47 0.00 -14.98
CA THR A 71 -14.14 0.24 -15.56
C THR A 71 -13.48 -1.08 -15.92
N LEU A 72 -12.57 -1.05 -16.90
CA LEU A 72 -11.88 -2.23 -17.40
C LEU A 72 -10.41 -2.22 -16.96
N LEU A 73 -9.94 -3.34 -16.42
CA LEU A 73 -8.54 -3.53 -16.02
C LEU A 73 -7.58 -3.35 -17.20
N VAL A 74 -7.99 -3.71 -18.41
CA VAL A 74 -7.16 -3.54 -19.62
C VAL A 74 -6.88 -2.07 -19.94
N GLU A 75 -7.73 -1.15 -19.49
CA GLU A 75 -7.60 0.28 -19.74
C GLU A 75 -6.87 0.99 -18.59
N GLN A 76 -7.19 0.63 -17.35
CA GLN A 76 -6.69 1.32 -16.14
C GLN A 76 -5.49 0.63 -15.47
N GLY A 77 -5.20 -0.61 -15.88
CA GLY A 77 -4.29 -1.48 -15.16
C GLY A 77 -4.80 -1.85 -13.77
N LYS A 78 -3.89 -2.29 -12.90
CA LYS A 78 -4.17 -2.65 -11.50
C LYS A 78 -4.06 -1.42 -10.59
N ASN A 79 -4.76 -0.35 -10.97
CA ASN A 79 -4.84 0.91 -10.25
C ASN A 79 -6.29 1.14 -9.80
N PHE A 80 -6.54 1.06 -8.50
CA PHE A 80 -7.90 1.12 -7.94
C PHE A 80 -8.08 2.37 -7.10
N THR A 81 -9.22 3.04 -7.23
CA THR A 81 -9.51 4.27 -6.50
C THR A 81 -10.62 4.04 -5.48
N VAL A 82 -10.39 4.51 -4.26
CA VAL A 82 -11.40 4.63 -3.20
C VAL A 82 -11.66 6.11 -2.99
N GLU A 83 -12.87 6.54 -3.34
CA GLU A 83 -13.32 7.92 -3.14
C GLU A 83 -13.94 8.06 -1.74
N MET A 84 -13.49 9.07 -1.00
CA MET A 84 -13.93 9.34 0.37
C MET A 84 -14.02 10.84 0.61
N GLU A 85 -15.15 11.33 1.13
CA GLU A 85 -15.31 12.75 1.45
C GLU A 85 -14.24 13.21 2.48
N THR A 86 -13.74 14.44 2.32
CA THR A 86 -12.77 15.02 3.26
C THR A 86 -13.33 14.99 4.69
N GLY A 87 -12.50 14.61 5.67
CA GLY A 87 -12.90 14.55 7.07
C GLY A 87 -13.54 13.22 7.51
N THR A 88 -13.70 12.25 6.60
CA THR A 88 -14.25 10.91 6.92
C THR A 88 -13.21 9.89 7.42
N GLY A 89 -11.98 10.33 7.71
CA GLY A 89 -10.92 9.44 8.23
C GLY A 89 -10.26 8.54 7.17
N LYS A 90 -10.09 9.06 5.95
CA LYS A 90 -9.37 8.40 4.84
C LYS A 90 -8.04 7.76 5.25
N THR A 91 -7.23 8.47 6.04
CA THR A 91 -5.96 7.96 6.60
C THR A 91 -6.18 6.70 7.43
N TYR A 92 -7.15 6.72 8.34
CA TYR A 92 -7.49 5.54 9.12
C TYR A 92 -7.95 4.38 8.23
N VAL A 93 -8.75 4.65 7.20
CA VAL A 93 -9.26 3.63 6.29
C VAL A 93 -8.14 2.91 5.52
N TYR A 94 -7.21 3.63 4.89
CA TYR A 94 -6.14 2.93 4.18
C TYR A 94 -5.17 2.22 5.12
N LEU A 95 -4.92 2.77 6.33
CA LEU A 95 -4.10 2.11 7.32
C LEU A 95 -4.76 0.81 7.77
N ARG A 96 -6.04 0.84 8.11
CA ARG A 96 -6.79 -0.37 8.44
C ARG A 96 -6.83 -1.36 7.29
N THR A 97 -6.94 -0.88 6.05
CA THR A 97 -6.92 -1.71 4.84
C THR A 97 -5.61 -2.51 4.74
N ILE A 98 -4.46 -1.92 5.07
CA ILE A 98 -3.16 -2.65 5.12
C ILE A 98 -3.26 -3.87 6.04
N PHE A 99 -3.77 -3.69 7.26
CA PHE A 99 -3.90 -4.77 8.23
C PHE A 99 -4.93 -5.82 7.80
N GLU A 100 -6.04 -5.42 7.20
CA GLU A 100 -7.02 -6.38 6.66
C GLU A 100 -6.47 -7.17 5.48
N LEU A 101 -5.74 -6.53 4.57
CA LEU A 101 -5.07 -7.22 3.45
C LEU A 101 -4.03 -8.21 3.96
N ASN A 102 -3.28 -7.86 5.02
CA ASN A 102 -2.39 -8.81 5.68
C ASN A 102 -3.15 -9.97 6.30
N ARG A 103 -4.21 -9.70 7.07
CA ARG A 103 -5.00 -10.75 7.74
C ARG A 103 -5.63 -11.71 6.73
N GLN A 104 -6.21 -11.20 5.66
CA GLN A 104 -6.95 -12.00 4.68
C GLN A 104 -6.02 -12.71 3.69
N TYR A 105 -5.01 -12.00 3.16
CA TYR A 105 -4.22 -12.47 2.02
C TYR A 105 -2.72 -12.65 2.34
N GLY A 106 -2.27 -12.26 3.52
CA GLY A 106 -0.88 -12.46 3.97
C GLY A 106 0.12 -11.46 3.37
N TRP A 107 -0.33 -10.41 2.68
CA TRP A 107 0.57 -9.38 2.16
C TRP A 107 1.21 -8.55 3.27
N GLN A 108 2.48 -8.22 3.13
CA GLN A 108 3.30 -7.61 4.17
C GLN A 108 4.04 -6.35 3.71
N LYS A 109 4.23 -6.15 2.41
CA LYS A 109 5.03 -5.03 1.86
C LYS A 109 4.13 -3.93 1.35
N PHE A 110 4.14 -2.78 2.03
CA PHE A 110 3.30 -1.64 1.71
C PHE A 110 4.13 -0.37 1.62
N VAL A 111 3.85 0.46 0.60
CA VAL A 111 4.46 1.77 0.43
C VAL A 111 3.35 2.81 0.38
N ILE A 112 3.37 3.78 1.28
CA ILE A 112 2.44 4.92 1.30
C ILE A 112 3.15 6.11 0.67
N VAL A 113 2.63 6.58 -0.46
CA VAL A 113 3.14 7.73 -1.21
C VAL A 113 2.23 8.92 -0.97
N VAL A 114 2.84 10.03 -0.54
CA VAL A 114 2.15 11.28 -0.22
C VAL A 114 2.76 12.46 -0.98
N PRO A 115 2.01 13.53 -1.26
CA PRO A 115 2.51 14.61 -2.11
C PRO A 115 3.32 15.66 -1.33
N SER A 116 3.27 15.68 0.00
CA SER A 116 3.94 16.69 0.82
C SER A 116 4.43 16.17 2.17
N VAL A 117 5.44 16.84 2.74
CA VAL A 117 5.97 16.57 4.08
C VAL A 117 4.87 16.68 5.14
N ALA A 118 4.00 17.69 5.06
CA ALA A 118 2.94 17.88 6.05
C ALA A 118 1.97 16.70 6.11
N ILE A 119 1.58 16.17 4.94
CA ILE A 119 0.72 14.97 4.87
C ILE A 119 1.47 13.78 5.45
N ARG A 120 2.75 13.59 5.08
CA ARG A 120 3.59 12.52 5.64
C ARG A 120 3.63 12.53 7.16
N GLU A 121 3.88 13.67 7.78
CA GLU A 121 3.90 13.79 9.24
C GLU A 121 2.53 13.43 9.85
N GLY A 122 1.43 13.82 9.20
CA GLY A 122 0.08 13.42 9.58
C GLY A 122 -0.16 11.90 9.52
N VAL A 123 0.33 11.24 8.47
CA VAL A 123 0.26 9.77 8.35
C VAL A 123 1.08 9.09 9.46
N LEU A 124 2.31 9.54 9.66
CA LEU A 124 3.21 9.01 10.70
C LEU A 124 2.61 9.16 12.11
N HIS A 125 2.01 10.32 12.39
CA HIS A 125 1.31 10.56 13.65
C HIS A 125 0.09 9.64 13.81
N THR A 126 -0.67 9.41 12.74
CA THR A 126 -1.83 8.51 12.77
C THR A 126 -1.40 7.06 13.01
N LEU A 127 -0.33 6.60 12.36
CA LEU A 127 0.25 5.27 12.60
C LEU A 127 0.66 5.08 14.08
N GLU A 128 1.31 6.07 14.69
CA GLU A 128 1.70 5.99 16.09
C GLU A 128 0.49 5.98 17.04
N THR A 129 -0.48 6.87 16.82
CA THR A 129 -1.66 7.00 17.68
C THR A 129 -2.63 5.82 17.56
N THR A 130 -2.72 5.18 16.39
CA THR A 130 -3.59 4.02 16.14
C THR A 130 -2.94 2.68 16.50
N LYS A 131 -1.68 2.67 16.95
CA LYS A 131 -0.93 1.45 17.26
C LYS A 131 -1.64 0.53 18.25
N SER A 132 -2.01 1.04 19.44
CA SER A 132 -2.70 0.22 20.47
C SER A 132 -4.05 -0.29 19.98
N HIS A 133 -4.74 0.51 19.16
CA HIS A 133 -5.99 0.13 18.54
C HIS A 133 -5.81 -1.04 17.56
N PHE A 134 -4.87 -0.92 16.62
CA PHE A 134 -4.59 -2.01 15.66
C PHE A 134 -4.02 -3.25 16.32
N ASN A 135 -3.23 -3.12 17.40
CA ASN A 135 -2.80 -4.25 18.21
C ASN A 135 -4.00 -5.00 18.82
N THR A 136 -5.04 -4.29 19.25
CA THR A 136 -6.24 -4.93 19.78
C THR A 136 -7.09 -5.55 18.68
N VAL A 137 -7.30 -4.85 17.56
CA VAL A 137 -8.20 -5.30 16.48
C VAL A 137 -7.63 -6.46 15.66
N PHE A 138 -6.30 -6.55 15.55
CA PHE A 138 -5.59 -7.53 14.72
C PHE A 138 -4.71 -8.48 15.52
N ASP A 139 -5.01 -8.69 16.81
CA ASP A 139 -4.35 -9.66 17.68
C ASP A 139 -2.82 -9.51 17.73
N ASN A 140 -2.36 -8.28 17.97
CA ASN A 140 -0.98 -7.86 18.11
C ASN A 140 -0.11 -8.23 16.88
N PRO A 141 -0.41 -7.67 15.71
CA PRO A 141 0.30 -8.01 14.48
C PRO A 141 1.78 -7.60 14.56
N SER A 142 2.64 -8.39 13.93
CA SER A 142 4.07 -8.04 13.82
C SER A 142 4.26 -6.94 12.78
N VAL A 143 4.67 -5.75 13.21
CA VAL A 143 4.80 -4.54 12.38
C VAL A 143 6.08 -3.80 12.70
N ASN A 144 6.84 -3.41 11.68
CA ASN A 144 7.97 -2.51 11.85
C ASN A 144 7.48 -1.10 12.22
N GLN A 145 7.95 -0.56 13.35
CA GLN A 145 7.57 0.78 13.83
C GLN A 145 8.35 1.91 13.12
N LYS A 146 9.35 1.59 12.31
CA LYS A 146 10.14 2.58 11.54
C LYS A 146 9.47 2.85 10.19
N PHE A 147 8.43 3.67 10.20
CA PHE A 147 7.60 3.92 9.02
C PHE A 147 8.21 4.87 7.99
N GLU A 148 8.92 5.91 8.42
CA GLU A 148 9.42 6.97 7.52
C GLU A 148 10.59 6.51 6.64
N TYR A 149 10.53 6.81 5.35
CA TYR A 149 11.70 6.75 4.47
C TYR A 149 12.64 7.94 4.70
N LYS A 150 13.94 7.64 4.91
CA LYS A 150 15.02 8.62 4.96
C LYS A 150 16.12 8.24 4.00
N SER A 151 16.57 9.20 3.19
CA SER A 151 17.61 9.00 2.17
C SER A 151 18.95 8.54 2.73
N ASN A 152 19.27 8.90 3.97
CA ASN A 152 20.48 8.49 4.67
C ASN A 152 20.37 7.12 5.35
N GLN A 153 19.24 6.41 5.23
CA GLN A 153 19.00 5.11 5.85
C GLN A 153 18.76 4.01 4.81
N THR A 154 19.66 3.85 3.84
CA THR A 154 19.51 2.85 2.76
C THR A 154 19.41 1.40 3.26
N SER A 155 20.01 1.08 4.41
CA SER A 155 19.88 -0.23 5.08
C SER A 155 18.43 -0.55 5.49
N ARG A 156 17.59 0.47 5.71
CA ARG A 156 16.15 0.32 5.97
C ARG A 156 15.42 -0.36 4.81
N LEU A 157 15.81 -0.07 3.57
CA LEU A 157 15.19 -0.66 2.38
C LEU A 157 15.62 -2.13 2.19
N LYS A 158 16.87 -2.46 2.53
CA LYS A 158 17.31 -3.87 2.59
C LYS A 158 16.49 -4.67 3.61
N SER A 159 16.24 -4.08 4.78
CA SER A 159 15.41 -4.68 5.83
C SER A 159 13.94 -4.78 5.39
N PHE A 160 13.41 -3.74 4.74
CA PHE A 160 12.06 -3.75 4.16
C PHE A 160 11.87 -4.95 3.23
N ALA A 161 12.83 -5.20 2.34
CA ALA A 161 12.75 -6.24 1.33
C ALA A 161 12.89 -7.67 1.88
N SER A 162 13.52 -7.86 3.04
CA SER A 162 13.84 -9.19 3.61
C SER A 162 13.02 -9.56 4.85
N ALA A 163 12.33 -8.61 5.48
CA ALA A 163 11.52 -8.87 6.67
C ALA A 163 10.36 -9.84 6.38
N ASN A 164 9.94 -10.61 7.38
CA ASN A 164 8.81 -11.53 7.33
C ASN A 164 7.61 -11.06 8.18
N HIS A 165 7.52 -9.75 8.40
CA HIS A 165 6.45 -9.08 9.12
C HIS A 165 5.93 -7.88 8.30
N ILE A 166 4.83 -7.26 8.76
CA ILE A 166 4.25 -6.10 8.09
C ILE A 166 5.29 -4.97 8.07
N GLU A 167 5.47 -4.42 6.88
CA GLU A 167 6.41 -3.37 6.54
C GLU A 167 5.64 -2.27 5.82
N ILE A 168 5.52 -1.12 6.48
CA ILE A 168 4.87 0.07 5.95
C ILE A 168 5.95 1.13 5.77
N LEU A 169 6.20 1.54 4.54
CA LEU A 169 7.16 2.59 4.19
C LEU A 169 6.41 3.85 3.73
N VAL A 170 6.50 4.94 4.47
CA VAL A 170 5.87 6.22 4.13
C VAL A 170 6.90 7.14 3.49
N MET A 171 6.61 7.62 2.27
CA MET A 171 7.53 8.44 1.49
C MET A 171 6.82 9.54 0.72
N ASN A 172 7.50 10.68 0.56
CA ASN A 172 7.04 11.75 -0.31
C ASN A 172 7.36 11.43 -1.75
N ILE A 173 6.47 11.77 -2.68
CA ILE A 173 6.69 11.57 -4.13
C ILE A 173 8.00 12.18 -4.62
N ASP A 174 8.35 13.38 -4.15
CA ASP A 174 9.57 14.09 -4.56
C ASP A 174 10.87 13.42 -4.06
N ALA A 175 10.78 12.45 -3.15
CA ALA A 175 11.94 11.72 -2.63
C ALA A 175 12.50 10.68 -3.62
N PHE A 176 11.73 10.33 -4.66
CA PHE A 176 12.08 9.30 -5.63
C PHE A 176 11.71 9.66 -7.08
N THR A 177 11.28 10.90 -7.33
CA THR A 177 10.88 11.35 -8.67
C THR A 177 12.07 11.68 -9.58
N LYS A 178 13.17 12.21 -9.04
CA LYS A 178 14.35 12.63 -9.81
C LYS A 178 15.37 11.51 -9.87
N GLU A 179 16.05 11.35 -11.01
CA GLU A 179 17.17 10.40 -11.14
C GLU A 179 18.29 10.68 -10.13
N SER A 180 18.52 11.96 -9.81
CA SER A 180 19.50 12.38 -8.80
C SER A 180 19.07 12.15 -7.35
N ASN A 181 17.86 11.65 -7.11
CA ASN A 181 17.49 11.24 -5.77
C ASN A 181 18.35 10.04 -5.34
N VAL A 182 18.82 10.05 -4.09
CA VAL A 182 19.65 8.98 -3.51
C VAL A 182 19.05 7.59 -3.70
N ILE A 183 17.72 7.49 -3.70
CA ILE A 183 17.01 6.22 -3.89
C ILE A 183 17.16 5.63 -5.29
N ASN A 184 17.37 6.48 -6.29
CA ASN A 184 17.54 6.12 -7.70
C ASN A 184 19.03 6.04 -8.09
N THR A 185 19.93 6.53 -7.25
CA THR A 185 21.37 6.54 -7.50
C THR A 185 22.00 5.23 -7.01
N VAL A 186 22.81 4.60 -7.86
CA VAL A 186 23.58 3.40 -7.51
C VAL A 186 24.53 3.70 -6.37
N ASN A 187 24.51 2.87 -5.33
CA ASN A 187 25.42 2.99 -4.18
C ASN A 187 26.68 2.13 -4.37
N GLU A 188 27.55 2.14 -3.36
CA GLU A 188 28.80 1.36 -3.34
C GLU A 188 28.59 -0.16 -3.49
N SER A 189 27.40 -0.68 -3.20
CA SER A 189 27.04 -2.10 -3.39
C SER A 189 26.62 -2.45 -4.83
N GLY A 190 26.56 -1.47 -5.74
CA GLY A 190 26.19 -1.67 -7.15
C GLY A 190 24.69 -1.64 -7.45
N ASP A 191 23.83 -1.60 -6.42
CA ASP A 191 22.37 -1.51 -6.56
C ASP A 191 21.86 -0.12 -6.16
N ALA A 192 20.92 0.46 -6.92
CA ALA A 192 20.17 1.63 -6.46
C ALA A 192 19.22 1.24 -5.31
N PRO A 193 19.04 2.04 -4.25
CA PRO A 193 18.18 1.66 -3.11
C PRO A 193 16.73 1.33 -3.48
N ILE A 194 16.17 1.92 -4.55
CA ILE A 194 14.83 1.60 -5.08
C ILE A 194 14.68 0.13 -5.49
N PHE A 195 15.78 -0.52 -5.88
CA PHE A 195 15.79 -1.94 -6.25
C PHE A 195 15.23 -2.82 -5.14
N TYR A 196 15.57 -2.53 -3.87
CA TYR A 196 15.06 -3.29 -2.73
C TYR A 196 13.55 -3.16 -2.56
N ILE A 197 12.97 -1.99 -2.89
CA ILE A 197 11.52 -1.80 -2.90
C ILE A 197 10.89 -2.64 -4.02
N GLN A 198 11.45 -2.57 -5.22
CA GLN A 198 10.95 -3.33 -6.39
C GLN A 198 10.97 -4.85 -6.13
N GLN A 199 12.07 -5.37 -5.56
CA GLN A 199 12.18 -6.80 -5.22
C GLN A 199 11.20 -7.26 -4.14
N ALA A 200 10.60 -6.34 -3.38
CA ALA A 200 9.60 -6.65 -2.37
C ALA A 200 8.17 -6.77 -2.95
N ASN A 201 7.96 -6.44 -4.23
CA ASN A 201 6.67 -6.46 -4.91
C ASN A 201 5.56 -5.72 -4.11
N PRO A 202 5.75 -4.44 -3.80
CA PRO A 202 4.96 -3.74 -2.80
C PRO A 202 3.54 -3.46 -3.28
N ILE A 203 2.61 -3.35 -2.35
CA ILE A 203 1.33 -2.69 -2.59
C ILE A 203 1.54 -1.19 -2.36
N VAL A 204 1.25 -0.37 -3.38
CA VAL A 204 1.43 1.09 -3.28
C VAL A 204 0.10 1.74 -2.94
N ILE A 205 0.08 2.54 -1.88
CA ILE A 205 -1.05 3.34 -1.44
C ILE A 205 -0.73 4.81 -1.71
N ILE A 206 -1.62 5.50 -2.41
CA ILE A 206 -1.45 6.90 -2.78
C ILE A 206 -2.48 7.73 -2.03
N ASP A 207 -2.00 8.66 -1.20
CA ASP A 207 -2.86 9.65 -0.53
C ASP A 207 -2.86 10.96 -1.32
N GLU A 208 -4.04 11.53 -1.57
CA GLU A 208 -4.23 12.73 -2.39
C GLU A 208 -3.68 12.58 -3.84
N PRO A 209 -4.15 11.55 -4.58
CA PRO A 209 -3.63 11.20 -5.89
C PRO A 209 -3.74 12.32 -6.93
N GLN A 210 -4.71 13.24 -6.80
CA GLN A 210 -4.89 14.40 -7.67
C GLN A 210 -3.68 15.35 -7.68
N ASN A 211 -2.83 15.30 -6.64
CA ASN A 211 -1.59 16.06 -6.59
C ASN A 211 -0.41 15.33 -7.26
N MET A 212 -0.62 14.12 -7.78
CA MET A 212 0.44 13.25 -8.30
C MET A 212 0.15 12.73 -9.71
N GLU A 213 -0.67 13.44 -10.48
CA GLU A 213 -1.10 13.04 -11.82
C GLU A 213 -0.18 13.54 -12.95
N THR A 214 0.94 14.20 -12.66
CA THR A 214 1.89 14.52 -13.73
C THR A 214 2.55 13.25 -14.25
N GLU A 215 2.86 13.18 -15.54
CA GLU A 215 3.49 12.00 -16.16
C GLU A 215 4.77 11.58 -15.41
N ILE A 216 5.61 12.55 -15.05
CA ILE A 216 6.83 12.32 -14.26
C ILE A 216 6.52 11.65 -12.91
N ARG A 217 5.44 12.05 -12.23
CA ARG A 217 5.05 11.46 -10.93
C ARG A 217 4.41 10.08 -11.10
N ARG A 218 3.61 9.87 -12.15
CA ARG A 218 3.08 8.53 -12.49
C ARG A 218 4.21 7.55 -12.79
N ASN A 219 5.18 7.95 -13.62
CA ASN A 219 6.35 7.14 -13.93
C ASN A 219 7.19 6.83 -12.68
N ALA A 220 7.29 7.78 -11.74
CA ALA A 220 7.96 7.55 -10.47
C ALA A 220 7.22 6.51 -9.60
N ILE A 221 5.89 6.52 -9.58
CA ILE A 221 5.08 5.51 -8.87
C ILE A 221 5.25 4.14 -9.53
N GLU A 222 5.18 4.08 -10.86
CA GLU A 222 5.37 2.85 -11.63
C GLU A 222 6.78 2.26 -11.46
N SER A 223 7.80 3.12 -11.27
CA SER A 223 9.17 2.67 -11.02
C SER A 223 9.33 1.92 -9.69
N LEU A 224 8.37 2.00 -8.78
CA LEU A 224 8.34 1.14 -7.58
C LEU A 224 7.98 -0.32 -7.90
N SER A 225 7.56 -0.62 -9.13
CA SER A 225 7.08 -1.94 -9.58
C SER A 225 5.99 -2.51 -8.65
N PRO A 226 4.85 -1.80 -8.48
CA PRO A 226 3.80 -2.23 -7.57
C PRO A 226 3.11 -3.52 -8.01
N LEU A 227 2.72 -4.34 -7.04
CA LEU A 227 1.79 -5.46 -7.25
C LEU A 227 0.43 -4.96 -7.75
N PHE A 228 -0.06 -3.89 -7.09
CA PHE A 228 -1.17 -3.05 -7.51
C PHE A 228 -1.13 -1.74 -6.72
N THR A 229 -1.89 -0.75 -7.18
CA THR A 229 -1.97 0.59 -6.58
C THR A 229 -3.37 0.84 -6.01
N LEU A 230 -3.44 1.38 -4.80
CA LEU A 230 -4.66 1.87 -4.16
C LEU A 230 -4.60 3.39 -4.01
N ARG A 231 -5.50 4.12 -4.67
CA ARG A 231 -5.58 5.58 -4.65
C ARG A 231 -6.71 6.01 -3.73
N TYR A 232 -6.40 6.82 -2.72
CA TYR A 232 -7.40 7.36 -1.79
C TYR A 232 -7.60 8.85 -2.07
N SER A 233 -8.72 9.19 -2.71
CA SER A 233 -9.05 10.54 -3.17
C SER A 233 -10.21 11.12 -2.39
N ALA A 234 -10.13 12.42 -2.07
CA ALA A 234 -11.26 13.19 -1.58
C ALA A 234 -11.87 14.12 -2.62
N THR A 235 -11.34 14.12 -3.84
CA THR A 235 -11.78 14.99 -4.92
C THR A 235 -12.38 14.18 -6.07
N HIS A 236 -13.65 14.45 -6.40
CA HIS A 236 -14.40 13.84 -7.51
C HIS A 236 -14.01 14.38 -8.91
N LYS A 237 -12.84 15.00 -9.08
CA LYS A 237 -12.47 15.51 -10.42
C LYS A 237 -12.05 14.34 -11.30
N LYS A 238 -12.93 13.98 -12.26
CA LYS A 238 -12.73 13.03 -13.36
C LYS A 238 -11.69 11.94 -13.04
N CYS A 239 -12.07 10.99 -12.21
CA CYS A 239 -11.36 9.74 -12.11
C CYS A 239 -11.62 8.93 -13.38
N VAL A 240 -10.55 8.41 -13.98
CA VAL A 240 -10.59 7.22 -14.86
C VAL A 240 -10.14 6.04 -14.01
#